data_AF-A0A953IHD5-F1
#
_entry.id   AF-A0A953IHD5-F1
#
_cell.length_a   1.000
_cell.length_b   1.000
_cell.length_c   1.000
_cell.angle_alpha   90.00
_cell.angle_beta   90.00
_cell.angle_gamma   90.00
#
_symmetry.space_group_name_H-M   'P 1'
#
loop_
_entity.id
_entity.type
_entity.pdbx_description
1 polymer ?
#
loop_
_entity_poly.entity_id
_entity_poly.type
_entity_poly.pdbx_seq_one_letter_code
_entity_poly.pdbx_strand_id
1 'polypeptide(L)' 'MAGTGGSDRMHAFAKQRIPSLVSNEPLVKISDLNFTYDRRPILTGINMTIPRGKVVAIMGQSGCG' A
#
# COMPACT_ATOMS: atom_id res chain seq x y z
N MET A 1 11.39 37.07 -44.10
CA MET A 1 12.37 36.85 -43.02
C MET A 1 11.60 36.82 -41.71
N ALA A 2 11.47 35.62 -41.11
CA ALA A 2 10.75 35.26 -39.88
C ALA A 2 9.21 35.55 -39.88
N GLY A 3 8.31 34.71 -39.37
CA GLY A 3 8.48 33.61 -38.42
C GLY A 3 7.51 32.45 -38.69
N THR A 4 7.99 31.30 -38.25
CA THR A 4 7.45 29.95 -38.25
C THR A 4 6.27 29.76 -37.28
N GLY A 5 5.32 28.90 -37.68
CA GLY A 5 4.87 27.71 -36.94
C GLY A 5 4.49 27.82 -35.46
N GLY A 6 3.29 27.35 -35.14
CA GLY A 6 2.82 27.09 -33.78
C GLY A 6 1.30 27.02 -33.76
N SER A 7 0.63 26.08 -34.44
CA SER A 7 0.45 24.69 -34.01
C SER A 7 0.44 24.53 -32.47
N ASP A 8 -0.65 23.95 -31.97
CA ASP A 8 -0.84 23.52 -30.58
C ASP A 8 -1.02 24.60 -29.53
N ARG A 9 -2.18 25.25 -29.60
CA ARG A 9 -2.96 25.52 -28.38
C ARG A 9 -4.11 24.52 -28.25
N MET A 10 -3.77 23.24 -28.41
CA MET A 10 -4.51 22.17 -27.76
C MET A 10 -4.32 22.42 -26.26
N HIS A 11 -5.35 22.96 -25.62
CA HIS A 11 -5.51 22.86 -24.19
C HIS A 11 -5.37 21.38 -23.84
N ALA A 12 -4.20 20.99 -23.34
CA ALA A 12 -3.97 19.67 -22.81
C ALA A 12 -4.94 19.50 -21.65
N PHE A 13 -6.09 18.89 -21.95
CA PHE A 13 -6.94 18.26 -20.97
C PHE A 13 -6.04 17.28 -20.24
N ALA A 14 -5.49 17.72 -19.11
CA ALA A 14 -4.82 16.86 -18.16
C ALA A 14 -5.71 15.65 -18.05
N LYS A 15 -5.18 14.51 -18.48
CA LYS A 15 -5.81 13.20 -18.46
C LYS A 15 -6.13 12.96 -16.99
N GLN A 16 -7.29 13.45 -16.55
CA GLN A 16 -7.73 13.45 -15.16
C GLN A 16 -7.70 11.98 -14.81
N ARG A 17 -6.66 11.57 -14.09
CA ARG A 17 -6.44 10.18 -13.72
C ARG A 17 -7.61 9.88 -12.82
N ILE A 18 -8.66 9.27 -13.38
CA ILE A 18 -9.79 8.77 -12.63
C ILE A 18 -9.13 8.00 -11.48
N PRO A 19 -9.26 8.45 -10.22
CA PRO A 19 -8.71 7.70 -9.10
C PRO A 19 -9.28 6.31 -9.27
N SER A 20 -8.42 5.29 -9.37
CA SER A 20 -8.90 3.93 -9.39
C SER A 20 -9.83 3.81 -8.19
N LEU A 21 -11.12 3.55 -8.41
CA LEU A 21 -12.11 3.39 -7.33
C LEU A 21 -11.73 2.24 -6.39
N VAL A 22 -10.73 1.45 -6.81
CA VAL A 22 -9.95 0.56 -5.99
C VAL A 22 -8.83 1.36 -5.31
N SER A 23 -9.00 1.69 -4.03
CA SER A 23 -7.91 2.23 -3.23
C SER A 23 -6.82 1.16 -3.14
N ASN A 24 -5.61 1.49 -3.60
CA ASN A 24 -4.44 0.61 -3.48
C ASN A 24 -3.85 0.62 -2.05
N GLU A 25 -4.62 1.13 -1.09
CA GLU A 25 -4.24 1.18 0.31
C GLU A 25 -4.40 -0.21 0.92
N PRO A 26 -3.47 -0.62 1.79
CA PRO A 26 -3.60 -1.88 2.48
C PRO A 26 -4.86 -1.89 3.34
N LEU A 27 -5.52 -3.06 3.40
CA LEU A 27 -6.66 -3.27 4.27
C LEU A 27 -6.22 -3.29 5.74
N VAL A 28 -5.09 -3.95 6.00
CA VAL A 28 -4.50 -4.06 7.34
C VAL A 28 -3.03 -3.66 7.26
N LYS A 29 -2.61 -2.83 8.20
CA LYS A 29 -1.20 -2.48 8.41
C LYS A 29 -0.87 -2.71 9.88
N ILE A 30 0.12 -3.56 10.12
CA ILE A 30 0.69 -3.86 11.43
C ILE A 30 2.08 -3.23 11.46
N SER A 31 2.37 -2.44 12.48
CA SER A 31 3.67 -1.79 12.66
C SER A 31 4.14 -1.97 14.09
N ASP A 32 5.38 -2.47 14.23
CA ASP A 32 6.06 -2.73 15.50
C ASP A 32 5.18 -3.44 16.55
N LEU A 33 4.50 -4.51 16.14
CA LEU A 33 3.66 -5.28 17.04
C LEU A 33 4.52 -6.14 17.98
N ASN A 34 4.36 -5.87 19.27
CA ASN A 34 4.99 -6.59 20.37
C ASN A 34 3.90 -7.15 21.29
N PHE A 35 3.98 -8.42 21.64
CA PHE A 35 3.01 -9.11 22.49
C PHE A 35 3.70 -10.04 23.47
N THR A 36 3.28 -10.01 24.74
CA THR A 36 3.89 -10.72 25.86
C THR A 36 2.80 -11.33 26.74
N TYR A 37 2.92 -12.61 27.07
CA TYR A 37 2.17 -13.21 28.17
C TYR A 37 3.02 -13.16 29.44
N ASP A 38 2.50 -12.58 30.51
CA ASP A 38 3.20 -12.33 31.77
C ASP A 38 4.57 -11.65 31.56
N ARG A 39 5.66 -12.42 31.61
CA ARG A 39 7.04 -11.96 31.39
C ARG A 39 7.70 -12.57 30.16
N ARG A 40 6.96 -13.35 29.37
CA ARG A 40 7.47 -14.05 28.20
C ARG A 40 7.05 -13.33 26.92
N PRO A 41 7.97 -12.67 26.20
CA PRO A 41 7.65 -12.09 24.91
C PRO A 41 7.35 -13.20 23.90
N ILE A 42 6.23 -13.08 23.19
CA ILE A 42 5.74 -14.05 22.21
C ILE A 42 5.87 -13.49 20.80
N LEU A 43 5.42 -12.25 20.57
CA LEU A 43 5.64 -11.52 19.32
C LEU A 43 6.54 -10.33 19.60
N THR A 44 7.53 -10.09 18.74
CA THR A 44 8.43 -8.94 18.88
C THR A 44 8.64 -8.28 17.52
N GLY A 45 8.42 -6.97 17.45
CA GLY A 45 8.69 -6.16 16.27
C GLY A 45 7.99 -6.59 14.98
N ILE A 46 6.78 -7.16 15.04
CA ILE A 46 6.09 -7.67 13.85
C ILE A 46 5.58 -6.51 13.01
N ASN A 47 5.99 -6.48 11.74
CA ASN A 47 5.56 -5.49 10.75
C ASN A 47 4.96 -6.25 9.55
N MET A 48 3.69 -5.96 9.22
CA MET A 48 2.98 -6.67 8.16
C MET A 48 1.99 -5.76 7.44
N THR A 49 1.79 -5.98 6.14
CA THR A 49 0.83 -5.23 5.34
C THR A 49 -0.01 -6.21 4.52
N ILE A 50 -1.34 -6.14 4.66
CA ILE A 50 -2.30 -7.00 3.97
C ILE A 50 -3.09 -6.14 2.97
N PRO A 51 -2.90 -6.33 1.64
CA PRO A 51 -3.64 -5.60 0.63
C PRO A 51 -5.13 -5.96 0.61
N ARG A 52 -5.97 -5.01 0.16
CA ARG A 52 -7.40 -5.27 -0.05
C ARG A 52 -7.63 -6.36 -1.11
N GLY A 53 -8.61 -7.24 -0.87
CA GLY A 53 -9.00 -8.29 -1.81
C GLY A 53 -8.01 -9.44 -1.96
N LYS A 54 -7.05 -9.58 -1.03
CA LYS A 54 -6.09 -10.69 -1.01
C LYS A 54 -6.40 -11.64 0.16
N VAL A 55 -6.17 -12.93 -0.08
CA VAL A 55 -6.15 -13.95 0.97
C VAL A 55 -4.70 -14.11 1.42
N VAL A 56 -4.48 -14.09 2.73
CA VAL A 56 -3.15 -14.20 3.33
C VAL A 56 -3.12 -15.36 4.31
N ALA A 57 -2.14 -16.25 4.16
CA ALA A 57 -1.88 -17.33 5.09
C ALA A 57 -0.79 -16.91 6.07
N ILE A 58 -1.03 -17.12 7.37
CA ILE A 58 -0.05 -16.99 8.43
C ILE A 58 0.32 -18.41 8.87
N MET A 59 1.61 -18.72 8.86
CA MET A 59 2.12 -20.06 9.18
C MET A 59 3.28 -19.96 10.17
N GLY A 60 3.44 -20.99 10.99
CA GLY A 60 4.53 -21.07 11.95
C GLY A 60 4.53 -22.41 12.68
N GLN A 61 5.57 -22.62 13.49
CA GLN A 61 5.68 -23.81 14.34
C GLN A 61 4.63 -23.78 15.46
N SER A 62 4.31 -24.94 16.04
CA SER A 62 3.39 -25.02 17.18
C SER A 62 3.87 -24.13 18.32
N GLY A 63 3.00 -23.20 18.76
CA GLY A 63 3.28 -22.27 19.86
C GLY A 63 4.17 -21.07 19.52
N CYS A 64 4.34 -20.72 18.24
CA CYS A 64 5.17 -19.58 17.82
C CYS A 64 4.49 -18.20 17.95
N GLY A 65 3.21 -18.15 18.35
CA GLY A 65 2.40 -16.94 18.39
C GLY A 65 1.27 -17.06 19.41
#